data_AF-A0A7Y5CXX5-F1
#
_entry.id   AF-A0A7Y5CXX5-F1
#
_cell.length_a   1.000
_cell.length_b   1.000
_cell.length_c   1.000
_cell.angle_alpha   90.00
_cell.angle_beta   90.00
_cell.angle_gamma   90.00
#
_symmetry.space_group_name_H-M   'P 1'
#
loop_
_entity.id
_entity.type
_entity.pdbx_description
1 polymer ?
#
loop_
_entity_poly.entity_id
_entity_poly.type
_entity_poly.pdbx_seq_one_letter_code
_entity_poly.pdbx_strand_id
1 'polypeptide(L)'
;MIYYDTPRPVRFMGLTRLSAHMGSDLVGEGGTRELDEFAAKIGLKAKWRQNSGTPTEHYDLFDAALDRARKHGAMCISPREFVARVVKPKRALADITRHKLNDYERHLLDPFIKKFFHHTSLGKRLDLLNPSPKDMNLGEIALSMSNQCRYNGCVSRFYSVAEHSVLMSWWAKDEGYDETTRIAMMMHDAHEAYTGDITKSVQDVLFMGNPHARADFEALKDRIDAAIKELIGFRYDTKSVVVVEADQRILLDERRVLLAPGDPPIVWGVDEEGYAPLGVKIRNWNPEEAFSHFTTELMLLGVIKETP
;
A
#
# COMPACT_ATOMS: atom_id res chain seq x y z
N MET A 1 2.89 8.07 -13.89
CA MET A 1 2.05 9.13 -14.49
C MET A 1 2.81 9.80 -15.63
N ILE A 2 2.14 10.02 -16.76
CA ILE A 2 2.76 10.64 -17.94
C ILE A 2 2.53 12.14 -17.96
N TYR A 3 3.62 12.88 -18.15
CA TYR A 3 3.61 14.33 -18.28
C TYR A 3 4.19 14.75 -19.62
N TYR A 4 3.80 15.92 -20.10
CA TYR A 4 4.53 16.64 -21.12
C TYR A 4 4.77 18.09 -20.71
N ASP A 5 5.90 18.66 -21.12
CA ASP A 5 6.18 20.06 -20.85
C ASP A 5 5.37 20.99 -21.76
N THR A 6 5.33 22.28 -21.39
CA THR A 6 4.55 23.27 -22.13
C THR A 6 5.01 23.34 -23.59
N PRO A 7 4.12 23.09 -24.58
CA PRO A 7 4.52 23.04 -25.99
C PRO A 7 5.13 24.36 -26.45
N ARG A 8 6.24 24.26 -27.18
CA ARG A 8 7.00 25.40 -27.70
C ARG A 8 7.17 25.31 -29.21
N PRO A 9 7.21 26.46 -29.91
CA PRO A 9 7.48 26.46 -31.34
C PRO A 9 8.92 26.01 -31.61
N VAL A 10 9.08 25.05 -32.51
CA VAL A 10 10.38 24.56 -32.99
C VAL A 10 10.40 24.55 -34.51
N ARG A 11 11.59 24.77 -35.08
CA ARG A 11 11.80 24.69 -36.53
C ARG A 11 12.24 23.28 -36.87
N PHE A 12 11.38 22.52 -37.54
CA PHE A 12 11.64 21.13 -37.92
C PHE A 12 11.33 20.94 -39.40
N MET A 13 12.31 20.45 -40.18
CA MET A 13 12.20 20.27 -41.64
C MET A 13 11.67 21.51 -42.38
N GLY A 14 12.12 22.70 -41.97
CA GLY A 14 11.73 23.97 -42.60
C GLY A 14 10.38 24.54 -42.17
N LEU A 15 9.59 23.82 -41.37
CA LEU A 15 8.29 24.25 -40.86
C LEU A 15 8.37 24.61 -39.37
N THR A 16 7.54 25.56 -38.93
CA THR A 16 7.32 25.84 -37.50
C THR A 16 6.26 24.87 -36.99
N ARG A 17 6.60 24.09 -35.95
CA ARG A 17 5.71 23.11 -35.31
C ARG A 17 5.70 23.32 -33.81
N LEU A 18 4.62 22.91 -33.14
CA LEU A 18 4.61 22.87 -31.68
C LEU A 18 5.21 21.54 -31.22
N SER A 19 6.14 21.61 -30.28
CA SER A 19 6.79 20.44 -29.71
C SER A 19 6.84 20.48 -28.20
N ALA A 20 6.66 19.32 -27.56
CA ALA A 20 6.85 19.10 -26.14
C ALA A 20 7.58 17.78 -25.90
N HIS A 21 8.33 17.70 -24.81
CA HIS A 21 8.90 16.45 -24.33
C HIS A 21 7.89 15.74 -23.45
N MET A 22 7.65 14.47 -23.72
CA MET A 22 6.79 13.60 -22.91
C MET A 22 7.64 12.60 -22.13
N GLY A 23 7.37 12.47 -20.83
CA GLY A 23 8.10 11.59 -19.94
C GLY A 23 7.23 11.01 -18.82
N SER A 24 7.72 9.93 -18.23
CA SER A 24 7.15 9.26 -17.05
C SER A 24 7.84 9.75 -15.77
N ASP A 25 7.07 10.01 -14.71
CA ASP A 25 7.61 10.28 -13.37
C ASP A 25 8.08 9.02 -12.63
N LEU A 26 7.78 7.82 -13.14
CA LEU A 26 8.35 6.58 -12.64
C LEU A 26 9.82 6.49 -13.05
N VAL A 27 10.62 5.86 -12.20
CA VAL A 27 12.06 5.68 -12.38
C VAL A 27 12.40 4.24 -12.81
N GLY A 28 13.56 4.04 -13.41
CA GLY A 28 14.05 2.72 -13.82
C GLY A 28 13.22 2.08 -14.96
N GLU A 29 13.31 0.75 -15.08
CA GLU A 29 12.65 -0.01 -16.16
C GLU A 29 11.12 0.14 -16.15
N GLY A 30 10.52 0.31 -14.97
CA GLY A 30 9.09 0.56 -14.83
C GLY A 30 8.65 1.85 -15.53
N GLY A 31 9.45 2.92 -15.43
CA GLY A 31 9.18 4.18 -16.13
C GLY A 31 9.42 4.11 -17.64
N THR A 32 10.44 3.37 -18.09
CA THR A 32 10.64 3.12 -19.52
C THR A 32 9.47 2.36 -20.12
N ARG A 33 8.97 1.32 -19.42
CA ARG A 33 7.82 0.53 -19.86
C ARG A 33 6.53 1.36 -19.89
N GLU A 34 6.25 2.13 -18.83
CA GLU A 34 5.06 3.00 -18.79
C GLU A 34 5.08 4.01 -19.96
N LEU A 35 6.25 4.61 -20.21
CA LEU A 35 6.42 5.58 -21.28
C LEU A 35 6.21 4.98 -22.67
N ASP A 36 6.71 3.76 -22.92
CA ASP A 36 6.51 3.05 -24.19
C ASP A 36 5.07 2.60 -24.41
N GLU A 37 4.44 2.04 -23.39
CA GLU A 37 3.04 1.63 -23.46
C GLU A 37 2.15 2.83 -23.76
N PHE A 38 2.42 3.98 -23.13
CA PHE A 38 1.71 5.21 -23.44
C PHE A 38 2.00 5.72 -24.85
N ALA A 39 3.28 5.73 -25.27
CA ALA A 39 3.68 6.13 -26.61
C ALA A 39 2.98 5.29 -27.70
N ALA A 40 2.88 3.97 -27.50
CA ALA A 40 2.17 3.06 -28.39
C ALA A 40 0.67 3.41 -28.48
N LYS A 41 0.01 3.69 -27.35
CA LYS A 41 -1.41 4.11 -27.30
C LYS A 41 -1.68 5.37 -28.12
N ILE A 42 -0.73 6.30 -28.17
CA ILE A 42 -0.85 7.55 -28.95
C ILE A 42 -0.22 7.46 -30.35
N GLY A 43 0.12 6.26 -30.82
CA GLY A 43 0.58 5.99 -32.18
C GLY A 43 2.05 6.37 -32.45
N LEU A 44 2.87 6.49 -31.42
CA LEU A 44 4.32 6.67 -31.55
C LEU A 44 5.02 5.30 -31.58
N LYS A 45 6.17 5.23 -32.27
CA LYS A 45 6.96 4.00 -32.40
C LYS A 45 8.04 3.96 -31.31
N ALA A 46 8.27 2.81 -30.70
CA ALA A 46 9.29 2.63 -29.65
C ALA A 46 10.67 3.19 -30.03
N LYS A 47 11.06 3.02 -31.30
CA LYS A 47 12.33 3.54 -31.86
C LYS A 47 12.47 5.06 -31.88
N TRP A 48 11.41 5.82 -31.60
CA TRP A 48 11.42 7.28 -31.54
C TRP A 48 11.77 7.83 -30.15
N ARG A 49 11.88 6.95 -29.15
CA ARG A 49 12.31 7.33 -27.81
C ARG A 49 13.72 7.93 -27.84
N GLN A 50 13.84 9.14 -27.32
CA GLN A 50 15.10 9.85 -27.17
C GLN A 50 15.78 9.48 -25.85
N ASN A 51 17.10 9.49 -25.84
CA ASN A 51 17.95 9.30 -24.65
C ASN A 51 17.57 8.07 -23.79
N SER A 52 17.28 6.94 -24.44
CA SER A 52 16.88 5.69 -23.78
C SER A 52 17.84 5.28 -22.67
N GLY A 53 17.31 4.90 -21.51
CA GLY A 53 18.12 4.47 -20.36
C GLY A 53 18.84 5.61 -19.63
N THR A 54 18.53 6.87 -19.96
CA THR A 54 19.08 8.04 -19.26
C THR A 54 17.98 8.76 -18.47
N PRO A 55 18.36 9.63 -17.52
CA PRO A 55 17.40 10.48 -16.79
C PRO A 55 16.55 11.40 -17.66
N THR A 56 16.98 11.64 -18.89
CA THR A 56 16.31 12.51 -19.86
C THR A 56 15.64 11.68 -20.95
N GLU A 57 15.29 10.42 -20.69
CA GLU A 57 14.49 9.63 -21.63
C GLU A 57 13.12 10.28 -21.86
N HIS A 58 12.75 10.46 -23.12
CA HIS A 58 11.48 11.10 -23.49
C HIS A 58 11.06 10.74 -24.91
N TYR A 59 9.83 11.12 -25.26
CA TYR A 59 9.39 11.23 -26.64
C TYR A 59 9.14 12.69 -26.98
N ASP A 60 9.52 13.09 -28.20
CA ASP A 60 9.08 14.37 -28.76
C ASP A 60 7.66 14.22 -29.30
N LEU A 61 6.75 15.01 -28.74
CA LEU A 61 5.39 15.17 -29.26
C LEU A 61 5.40 16.32 -30.26
N PHE A 62 4.74 16.11 -31.40
CA PHE A 62 4.52 17.15 -32.40
C PHE A 62 3.03 17.26 -32.73
N ASP A 63 2.53 18.49 -32.77
CA ASP A 63 1.22 18.85 -33.30
C ASP A 63 0.12 17.87 -32.83
N ALA A 64 -0.49 17.09 -33.73
CA ALA A 64 -1.57 16.14 -33.42
C ALA A 64 -1.20 15.07 -32.37
N ALA A 65 0.09 14.80 -32.12
CA ALA A 65 0.50 13.90 -31.04
C ALA A 65 0.26 14.51 -29.65
N LEU A 66 0.30 15.84 -29.51
CA LEU A 66 -0.03 16.55 -28.27
C LEU A 66 -1.50 16.33 -27.91
N ASP A 67 -2.40 16.47 -28.89
CA ASP A 67 -3.84 16.26 -28.69
C ASP A 67 -4.14 14.82 -28.29
N ARG A 68 -3.48 13.85 -28.93
CA ARG A 68 -3.61 12.43 -28.57
C ARG A 68 -3.09 12.16 -27.17
N ALA A 69 -1.94 12.71 -26.78
CA ALA A 69 -1.40 12.57 -25.43
C ALA A 69 -2.36 13.12 -24.38
N ARG A 70 -2.90 14.33 -24.60
CA ARG A 70 -3.88 14.94 -23.71
C ARG A 70 -5.16 14.11 -23.57
N LYS A 71 -5.69 13.59 -24.69
CA LYS A 71 -6.90 12.75 -24.71
C LYS A 71 -6.73 11.44 -23.93
N HIS A 72 -5.52 10.90 -23.90
CA HIS A 72 -5.19 9.68 -23.16
C HIS A 72 -4.71 9.93 -21.72
N GLY A 73 -4.85 11.16 -21.22
CA GLY A 73 -4.60 11.49 -19.81
C GLY A 73 -3.18 11.98 -19.47
N ALA A 74 -2.35 12.31 -20.46
CA ALA A 74 -1.08 12.96 -20.18
C ALA A 74 -1.30 14.39 -19.65
N MET A 75 -0.57 14.77 -18.61
CA MET A 75 -0.72 16.08 -17.96
C MET A 75 0.31 17.09 -18.49
N CYS A 76 -0.16 18.25 -18.91
CA CYS A 76 0.72 19.38 -19.27
C CYS A 76 1.25 20.04 -18.00
N ILE A 77 2.56 20.23 -17.92
CA ILE A 77 3.22 20.93 -16.81
C ILE A 77 4.24 21.94 -17.34
N SER A 78 4.71 22.84 -16.47
CA SER A 78 5.78 23.77 -16.86
C SER A 78 7.10 23.02 -17.11
N PRO A 79 8.00 23.54 -17.96
CA PRO A 79 9.32 22.91 -18.16
C PRO A 79 10.12 22.75 -16.86
N ARG A 80 9.95 23.70 -15.92
CA ARG A 80 10.59 23.63 -14.60
C ARG A 80 10.05 22.47 -13.76
N GLU A 81 8.74 22.27 -13.77
CA GLU A 81 8.11 21.13 -13.09
C GLU A 81 8.43 19.82 -13.77
N PHE A 82 8.52 19.79 -15.11
CA PHE A 82 8.94 18.60 -15.85
C PHE A 82 10.32 18.14 -15.41
N VAL A 83 11.28 19.07 -15.35
CA VAL A 83 12.61 18.76 -14.81
C VAL A 83 12.53 18.26 -13.36
N ALA A 84 11.71 18.89 -12.52
CA ALA A 84 11.61 18.53 -11.11
C ALA A 84 10.94 17.17 -10.85
N ARG A 85 9.91 16.81 -11.63
CA ARG A 85 9.09 15.60 -11.43
C ARG A 85 9.56 14.40 -12.23
N VAL A 86 10.14 14.62 -13.42
CA VAL A 86 10.54 13.56 -14.34
C VAL A 86 12.06 13.38 -14.32
N VAL A 87 12.82 14.45 -14.57
CA VAL A 87 14.26 14.33 -14.84
C VAL A 87 15.08 14.17 -13.56
N LYS A 88 14.80 14.99 -12.52
CA LYS A 88 15.57 14.98 -11.27
C LYS A 88 15.52 13.62 -10.54
N PRO A 89 14.34 12.97 -10.35
CA PRO A 89 14.29 11.67 -9.68
C PRO A 89 15.06 10.60 -10.44
N LYS A 90 14.95 10.57 -11.77
CA LYS A 90 15.72 9.63 -12.60
C LYS A 90 17.22 9.89 -12.55
N ARG A 91 17.64 11.16 -12.47
CA ARG A 91 19.06 11.53 -12.36
C ARG A 91 19.62 11.14 -11.00
N ALA A 92 18.87 11.39 -9.93
CA ALA A 92 19.22 10.92 -8.60
C ALA A 92 19.39 9.40 -8.58
N LEU A 93 18.45 8.65 -9.15
CA LEU A 93 18.57 7.19 -9.28
C LEU A 93 19.83 6.80 -10.08
N ALA A 94 20.09 7.42 -11.24
CA ALA A 94 21.24 7.09 -12.07
C ALA A 94 22.60 7.41 -11.39
N ASP A 95 22.67 8.51 -10.63
CA ASP A 95 23.86 8.89 -9.88
C ASP A 95 24.09 7.95 -8.69
N ILE A 96 23.00 7.48 -8.06
CA ILE A 96 22.98 6.44 -7.03
C ILE A 96 23.40 5.09 -7.58
N THR A 97 22.99 4.70 -8.80
CA THR A 97 23.38 3.40 -9.38
C THR A 97 24.84 3.39 -9.85
N ARG A 98 25.40 4.56 -10.21
CA ARG A 98 26.81 4.70 -10.62
C ARG A 98 27.80 4.60 -9.48
N HIS A 99 27.45 5.11 -8.30
CA HIS A 99 28.27 4.96 -7.11
C HIS A 99 27.74 3.72 -6.38
N LYS A 100 28.59 2.73 -6.05
CA LYS A 100 28.16 1.54 -5.26
C LYS A 100 27.84 1.95 -3.81
N LEU A 101 26.83 2.80 -3.62
CA LEU A 101 26.39 3.32 -2.34
C LEU A 101 25.54 2.26 -1.64
N ASN A 102 25.79 2.08 -0.35
CA ASN A 102 24.91 1.30 0.50
C ASN A 102 23.59 2.07 0.75
N ASP A 103 22.55 1.38 1.22
CA ASP A 103 21.21 1.97 1.36
C ASP A 103 21.18 3.19 2.32
N TYR A 104 22.14 3.30 3.24
CA TYR A 104 22.29 4.45 4.13
C TYR A 104 22.83 5.70 3.40
N GLU A 105 23.78 5.53 2.50
CA GLU A 105 24.32 6.64 1.70
C GLU A 105 23.34 7.11 0.62
N ARG A 106 22.54 6.19 0.05
CA ARG A 106 21.42 6.51 -0.84
C ARG A 106 20.40 7.44 -0.15
N HIS A 107 20.15 7.22 1.14
CA HIS A 107 19.21 7.97 1.96
C HIS A 107 19.66 9.42 2.28
N LEU A 108 20.96 9.68 2.40
CA LEU A 108 21.46 11.02 2.72
C LEU A 108 21.32 12.02 1.55
N LEU A 109 21.26 11.51 0.31
CA LEU A 109 21.39 12.32 -0.90
C LEU A 109 20.07 12.62 -1.63
N ASP A 110 18.98 11.90 -1.36
CA ASP A 110 17.70 12.08 -2.07
C ASP A 110 16.52 12.45 -1.14
N PRO A 111 16.04 13.72 -1.15
CA PRO A 111 14.86 14.17 -0.42
C PRO A 111 13.53 13.53 -0.86
N PHE A 112 13.45 12.94 -2.06
CA PHE A 112 12.26 12.30 -2.61
C PHE A 112 12.13 10.84 -2.12
N ILE A 113 13.24 10.10 -2.07
CA ILE A 113 13.30 8.72 -1.56
C ILE A 113 13.00 8.67 -0.04
N LYS A 114 13.32 9.72 0.73
CA LYS A 114 12.98 9.81 2.15
C LYS A 114 11.48 9.69 2.47
N LYS A 115 10.58 9.90 1.50
CA LYS A 115 9.13 9.99 1.75
C LYS A 115 8.41 8.64 1.87
N PHE A 116 9.01 7.54 1.44
CA PHE A 116 8.34 6.24 1.36
C PHE A 116 8.77 5.26 2.45
N PHE A 117 9.56 5.71 3.43
CA PHE A 117 10.00 4.87 4.54
C PHE A 117 9.07 5.02 5.74
N HIS A 118 8.65 3.89 6.28
CA HIS A 118 8.06 3.82 7.61
C HIS A 118 9.19 3.67 8.66
N HIS A 119 9.15 4.47 9.71
CA HIS A 119 10.13 4.41 10.80
C HIS A 119 9.54 3.60 11.95
N THR A 120 10.28 2.59 12.42
CA THR A 120 9.81 1.70 13.50
C THR A 120 10.33 2.15 14.87
N SER A 121 9.73 1.65 15.94
CA SER A 121 10.11 1.93 17.33
C SER A 121 11.53 1.44 17.69
N LEU A 122 12.02 0.39 17.02
CA LEU A 122 13.39 -0.12 17.12
C LEU A 122 14.39 0.69 16.27
N GLY A 123 13.96 1.80 15.66
CA GLY A 123 14.80 2.66 14.83
C GLY A 123 15.09 2.08 13.44
N LYS A 124 14.42 0.99 13.05
CA LYS A 124 14.50 0.46 11.68
C LYS A 124 13.71 1.33 10.71
N ARG A 125 13.92 1.07 9.43
CA ARG A 125 13.25 1.75 8.33
C ARG A 125 12.75 0.71 7.34
N LEU A 126 11.45 0.71 7.12
CA LEU A 126 10.82 -0.16 6.13
C LEU A 126 10.53 0.63 4.86
N ASP A 127 11.05 0.20 3.72
CA ASP A 127 10.66 0.73 2.41
C ASP A 127 9.27 0.22 2.04
N LEU A 128 8.26 1.11 1.96
CA LEU A 128 6.89 0.72 1.62
C LEU A 128 6.72 0.32 0.14
N LEU A 129 7.64 0.73 -0.74
CA LEU A 129 7.62 0.30 -2.15
C LEU A 129 8.22 -1.09 -2.33
N ASN A 130 9.21 -1.43 -1.50
CA ASN A 130 9.90 -2.72 -1.56
C ASN A 130 10.20 -3.27 -0.14
N PRO A 131 9.16 -3.69 0.61
CA PRO A 131 9.31 -4.11 2.00
C PRO A 131 10.20 -5.35 2.10
N SER A 132 11.18 -5.33 3.01
CA SER A 132 12.04 -6.47 3.30
C SER A 132 11.72 -7.06 4.69
N PRO A 133 11.64 -8.40 4.83
CA PRO A 133 11.45 -9.05 6.13
C PRO A 133 12.52 -8.66 7.17
N LYS A 134 13.74 -8.35 6.72
CA LYS A 134 14.88 -7.98 7.58
C LYS A 134 14.64 -6.66 8.33
N ASP A 135 13.84 -5.78 7.74
CA ASP A 135 13.49 -4.47 8.29
C ASP A 135 12.26 -4.52 9.20
N MET A 136 11.62 -5.67 9.32
CA MET A 136 10.44 -5.90 10.15
C MET A 136 10.79 -6.60 11.46
N ASN A 137 9.85 -6.61 12.40
CA ASN A 137 9.92 -7.36 13.65
C ASN A 137 8.50 -7.70 14.12
N LEU A 138 8.26 -8.96 14.51
CA LEU A 138 6.91 -9.41 14.92
C LEU A 138 6.44 -8.77 16.23
N GLY A 139 7.35 -8.44 17.15
CA GLY A 139 7.04 -7.67 18.34
C GLY A 139 6.61 -6.23 18.02
N GLU A 140 7.25 -5.58 17.05
CA GLU A 140 6.81 -4.24 16.60
C GLU A 140 5.45 -4.29 15.89
N ILE A 141 5.18 -5.35 15.11
CA ILE A 141 3.86 -5.58 14.50
C ILE A 141 2.80 -5.75 15.60
N ALA A 142 3.05 -6.63 16.59
CA ALA A 142 2.15 -6.83 17.72
C ALA A 142 1.92 -5.54 18.51
N LEU A 143 2.98 -4.75 18.74
CA LEU A 143 2.91 -3.46 19.43
C LEU A 143 2.04 -2.47 18.64
N SER A 144 2.28 -2.34 17.34
CA SER A 144 1.51 -1.44 16.46
C SER A 144 0.03 -1.83 16.47
N MET A 145 -0.29 -3.09 16.18
CA MET A 145 -1.68 -3.60 16.12
C MET A 145 -2.41 -3.46 17.45
N SER A 146 -1.69 -3.54 18.58
CA SER A 146 -2.28 -3.41 19.91
C SER A 146 -2.58 -1.96 20.30
N ASN A 147 -1.91 -0.99 19.67
CA ASN A 147 -2.16 0.44 19.86
C ASN A 147 -3.11 1.03 18.81
N GLN A 148 -3.29 0.36 17.67
CA GLN A 148 -4.19 0.80 16.61
C GLN A 148 -5.64 0.49 16.99
N CYS A 149 -6.39 1.54 17.33
CA CYS A 149 -7.82 1.42 17.58
C CYS A 149 -8.57 1.28 16.27
N ARG A 150 -9.46 0.29 16.21
CA ARG A 150 -10.40 0.13 15.10
C ARG A 150 -11.42 1.26 15.07
N TYR A 151 -12.11 1.40 13.94
CA TYR A 151 -13.20 2.38 13.74
C TYR A 151 -12.74 3.84 13.93
N ASN A 152 -11.47 4.14 13.65
CA ASN A 152 -10.84 5.44 13.92
C ASN A 152 -10.99 5.90 15.39
N GLY A 153 -11.21 4.98 16.33
CA GLY A 153 -11.47 5.32 17.73
C GLY A 153 -12.87 5.86 18.02
N CYS A 154 -13.79 5.90 17.04
CA CYS A 154 -15.18 6.33 17.23
C CYS A 154 -16.05 5.22 17.86
N VAL A 155 -15.59 4.67 18.99
CA VAL A 155 -16.19 3.55 19.70
C VAL A 155 -16.37 3.88 21.18
N SER A 156 -17.36 3.26 21.83
CA SER A 156 -17.68 3.51 23.24
C SER A 156 -16.59 3.04 24.22
N ARG A 157 -15.74 2.11 23.80
CA ARG A 157 -14.59 1.56 24.52
C ARG A 157 -13.50 1.23 23.51
N PHE A 158 -12.25 1.30 23.94
CA PHE A 158 -11.11 0.96 23.11
C PHE A 158 -11.22 -0.48 22.60
N TYR A 159 -10.87 -0.68 21.33
CA TYR A 159 -10.90 -1.97 20.65
C TYR A 159 -9.84 -1.95 19.55
N SER A 160 -8.82 -2.78 19.69
CA SER A 160 -7.64 -2.73 18.82
C SER A 160 -7.70 -3.74 17.69
N VAL A 161 -6.88 -3.54 16.66
CA VAL A 161 -6.65 -4.53 15.59
C VAL A 161 -6.17 -5.85 16.19
N ALA A 162 -5.28 -5.81 17.19
CA ALA A 162 -4.80 -7.01 17.87
C ALA A 162 -5.92 -7.78 18.60
N GLU A 163 -6.84 -7.10 19.30
CA GLU A 163 -7.96 -7.78 19.95
C GLU A 163 -8.86 -8.48 18.92
N HIS A 164 -9.16 -7.80 17.82
CA HIS A 164 -9.91 -8.38 16.69
C HIS A 164 -9.27 -9.67 16.18
N SER A 165 -7.98 -9.64 15.84
CA SER A 165 -7.27 -10.83 15.31
C SER A 165 -7.19 -11.98 16.32
N VAL A 166 -6.97 -11.69 17.60
CA VAL A 166 -6.93 -12.72 18.66
C VAL A 166 -8.28 -13.38 18.85
N LEU A 167 -9.37 -12.61 18.90
CA LEU A 167 -10.71 -13.16 19.07
C LEU A 167 -11.09 -14.07 17.90
N MET A 168 -10.69 -13.74 16.67
CA MET A 168 -10.85 -14.62 15.51
C MET A 168 -10.03 -15.91 15.64
N SER A 169 -8.78 -15.85 16.10
CA SER A 169 -7.97 -17.06 16.34
C SER A 169 -8.57 -17.97 17.42
N TRP A 170 -9.09 -17.38 18.50
CA TRP A 170 -9.74 -18.14 19.58
C TRP A 170 -11.04 -18.78 19.13
N TRP A 171 -11.88 -18.06 18.38
CA TRP A 171 -13.05 -18.64 17.75
C TRP A 171 -12.66 -19.80 16.83
N ALA A 172 -11.65 -19.61 15.97
CA ALA A 172 -11.21 -20.66 15.06
C ALA A 172 -10.70 -21.91 15.81
N LYS A 173 -10.06 -21.73 16.96
CA LYS A 173 -9.67 -22.82 17.85
C LYS A 173 -10.88 -23.59 18.41
N ASP A 174 -11.89 -22.85 18.88
CA ASP A 174 -13.09 -23.45 19.48
C ASP A 174 -13.94 -24.22 18.45
N GLU A 175 -13.95 -23.76 17.21
CA GLU A 175 -14.56 -24.47 16.06
C GLU A 175 -13.70 -25.62 15.50
N GLY A 176 -12.49 -25.82 16.02
CA GLY A 176 -11.61 -26.94 15.64
C GLY A 176 -10.83 -26.73 14.33
N TYR A 177 -10.65 -25.49 13.87
CA TYR A 177 -9.76 -25.18 12.77
C TYR A 177 -8.28 -25.42 13.15
N ASP A 178 -7.47 -25.71 12.13
CA ASP A 178 -6.06 -26.02 12.30
C ASP A 178 -5.21 -24.79 12.64
N GLU A 179 -3.95 -25.04 13.02
CA GLU A 179 -3.01 -23.98 13.38
C GLU A 179 -2.74 -23.03 12.22
N THR A 180 -2.74 -23.50 10.97
CA THR A 180 -2.49 -22.64 9.80
C THR A 180 -3.63 -21.64 9.57
N THR A 181 -4.89 -22.07 9.76
CA THR A 181 -6.05 -21.17 9.73
C THR A 181 -5.99 -20.17 10.86
N ARG A 182 -5.64 -20.59 12.08
CA ARG A 182 -5.49 -19.70 13.23
C ARG A 182 -4.39 -18.66 13.05
N ILE A 183 -3.24 -19.04 12.48
CA ILE A 183 -2.19 -18.09 12.07
C ILE A 183 -2.73 -17.11 11.02
N ALA A 184 -3.51 -17.59 10.05
CA ALA A 184 -4.13 -16.71 9.06
C ALA A 184 -5.07 -15.67 9.72
N MET A 185 -5.89 -16.08 10.71
CA MET A 185 -6.72 -15.15 11.49
C MET A 185 -5.88 -14.12 12.24
N MET A 186 -4.77 -14.53 12.85
CA MET A 186 -3.86 -13.62 13.55
C MET A 186 -3.19 -12.60 12.62
N MET A 187 -2.92 -12.98 11.38
CA MET A 187 -2.04 -12.22 10.48
C MET A 187 -2.76 -11.55 9.30
N HIS A 188 -4.08 -11.68 9.16
CA HIS A 188 -4.81 -11.13 8.00
C HIS A 188 -4.73 -9.59 7.90
N ASP A 189 -4.77 -8.91 9.05
CA ASP A 189 -4.62 -7.45 9.16
C ASP A 189 -3.19 -7.02 9.57
N ALA A 190 -2.20 -7.91 9.50
CA ALA A 190 -0.84 -7.58 9.96
C ALA A 190 -0.17 -6.46 9.16
N HIS A 191 -0.56 -6.24 7.89
CA HIS A 191 -0.10 -5.11 7.10
C HIS A 191 -0.55 -3.75 7.67
N GLU A 192 -1.60 -3.70 8.50
CA GLU A 192 -2.07 -2.48 9.16
C GLU A 192 -1.05 -1.91 10.13
N ALA A 193 -0.13 -2.73 10.64
CA ALA A 193 1.00 -2.26 11.44
C ALA A 193 1.82 -1.16 10.73
N TYR A 194 1.83 -1.15 9.39
CA TYR A 194 2.56 -0.18 8.55
C TYR A 194 1.64 0.72 7.72
N THR A 195 0.44 0.26 7.36
CA THR A 195 -0.52 1.01 6.52
C THR A 195 -1.56 1.79 7.33
N GLY A 196 -1.78 1.40 8.59
CA GLY A 196 -2.88 1.87 9.44
C GLY A 196 -4.20 1.16 9.14
N ASP A 197 -5.02 0.96 10.18
CA ASP A 197 -6.45 0.64 10.00
C ASP A 197 -7.14 1.86 9.38
N ILE A 198 -7.47 1.77 8.10
CA ILE A 198 -8.25 2.79 7.40
C ILE A 198 -9.63 2.19 7.18
N THR A 199 -10.62 2.68 7.91
CA THR A 199 -12.01 2.23 7.77
C THR A 199 -12.45 2.19 6.31
N LYS A 200 -13.21 1.15 5.94
CA LYS A 200 -13.66 0.91 4.57
C LYS A 200 -14.34 2.13 3.93
N SER A 201 -15.20 2.83 4.67
CA SER A 201 -15.88 4.04 4.20
C SER A 201 -14.92 5.18 3.85
N VAL A 202 -13.85 5.38 4.64
CA VAL A 202 -12.80 6.36 4.32
C VAL A 202 -12.03 5.93 3.08
N GLN A 203 -11.68 4.65 2.95
CA GLN A 203 -11.02 4.15 1.73
C GLN A 203 -11.90 4.39 0.49
N ASP A 204 -13.19 4.09 0.57
CA ASP A 204 -14.12 4.23 -0.56
C ASP A 204 -14.23 5.70 -1.01
N VAL A 205 -14.24 6.65 -0.07
CA VAL A 205 -14.18 8.09 -0.37
C VAL A 205 -12.82 8.50 -0.94
N LEU A 206 -11.71 8.05 -0.34
CA LEU A 206 -10.35 8.38 -0.77
C LEU A 206 -10.06 7.93 -2.20
N PHE A 207 -10.59 6.78 -2.59
CA PHE A 207 -10.36 6.18 -3.91
C PHE A 207 -11.51 6.40 -4.89
N MET A 208 -12.52 7.17 -4.51
CA MET A 208 -13.68 7.48 -5.34
C MET A 208 -13.24 8.13 -6.66
N GLY A 209 -13.60 7.51 -7.79
CA GLY A 209 -13.25 8.00 -9.13
C GLY A 209 -11.79 7.79 -9.53
N ASN A 210 -10.97 7.10 -8.72
CA ASN A 210 -9.58 6.77 -9.04
C ASN A 210 -9.27 5.28 -8.78
N PRO A 211 -9.59 4.39 -9.73
CA PRO A 211 -9.36 2.95 -9.57
C PRO A 211 -7.86 2.59 -9.49
N HIS A 212 -6.98 3.41 -10.05
CA HIS A 212 -5.53 3.19 -9.96
C HIS A 212 -5.03 3.38 -8.53
N ALA A 213 -5.50 4.40 -7.82
CA ALA A 213 -5.13 4.61 -6.42
C ALA A 213 -5.58 3.46 -5.51
N ARG A 214 -6.77 2.89 -5.75
CA ARG A 214 -7.22 1.68 -5.04
C ARG A 214 -6.28 0.50 -5.32
N ALA A 215 -5.97 0.26 -6.60
CA ALA A 215 -5.08 -0.83 -6.99
C ALA A 215 -3.66 -0.67 -6.40
N ASP A 216 -3.14 0.55 -6.37
CA ASP A 216 -1.82 0.84 -5.77
C ASP A 216 -1.81 0.58 -4.26
N PHE A 217 -2.91 0.91 -3.57
CA PHE A 217 -3.06 0.62 -2.13
C PHE A 217 -3.17 -0.87 -1.84
N GLU A 218 -3.96 -1.62 -2.62
CA GLU A 218 -4.02 -3.09 -2.46
C GLU A 218 -2.66 -3.74 -2.78
N ALA A 219 -1.95 -3.24 -3.81
CA ALA A 219 -0.61 -3.73 -4.12
C ALA A 219 0.40 -3.42 -3.01
N LEU A 220 0.26 -2.31 -2.29
CA LEU A 220 1.05 -2.01 -1.10
C LEU A 220 0.79 -3.03 0.01
N LYS A 221 -0.48 -3.31 0.32
CA LYS A 221 -0.87 -4.32 1.32
C LYS A 221 -0.30 -5.69 0.96
N ASP A 222 -0.48 -6.13 -0.29
CA ASP A 222 0.02 -7.41 -0.78
C ASP A 222 1.55 -7.54 -0.66
N ARG A 223 2.32 -6.47 -0.93
CA ARG A 223 3.78 -6.49 -0.77
C ARG A 223 4.19 -6.62 0.70
N ILE A 224 3.51 -5.90 1.60
CA ILE A 224 3.78 -5.97 3.03
C ILE A 224 3.42 -7.35 3.57
N ASP A 225 2.25 -7.88 3.22
CA ASP A 225 1.82 -9.23 3.61
C ASP A 225 2.81 -10.30 3.11
N ALA A 226 3.33 -10.16 1.89
CA ALA A 226 4.35 -11.08 1.37
C ALA A 226 5.63 -11.06 2.21
N ALA A 227 6.10 -9.87 2.61
CA ALA A 227 7.27 -9.73 3.49
C ALA A 227 6.99 -10.28 4.90
N ILE A 228 5.79 -10.09 5.45
CA ILE A 228 5.38 -10.66 6.73
C ILE A 228 5.31 -12.20 6.66
N LYS A 229 4.77 -12.76 5.57
CA LYS A 229 4.77 -14.22 5.32
C LYS A 229 6.18 -14.80 5.28
N GLU A 230 7.10 -14.13 4.60
CA GLU A 230 8.51 -14.54 4.58
C GLU A 230 9.17 -14.41 5.97
N LEU A 231 8.86 -13.36 6.73
CA LEU A 231 9.34 -13.18 8.11
C LEU A 231 8.89 -14.32 9.04
N ILE A 232 7.62 -14.73 8.93
CA ILE A 232 7.02 -15.76 9.77
C ILE A 232 7.52 -17.15 9.39
N GLY A 233 7.72 -17.43 8.11
CA GLY A 233 8.24 -18.71 7.62
C GLY A 233 7.23 -19.88 7.63
N PHE A 234 5.97 -19.62 7.96
CA PHE A 234 4.86 -20.59 7.87
C PHE A 234 4.01 -20.36 6.61
N ARG A 235 3.41 -21.43 6.10
CA ARG A 235 2.40 -21.33 5.03
C ARG A 235 1.01 -21.17 5.65
N TYR A 236 0.35 -20.07 5.33
CA TYR A 236 -1.01 -19.76 5.74
C TYR A 236 -1.68 -18.90 4.67
N ASP A 237 -3.02 -18.92 4.60
CA ASP A 237 -3.79 -18.18 3.61
C ASP A 237 -4.81 -17.22 4.28
N THR A 238 -4.43 -15.95 4.32
CA THR A 238 -5.26 -14.85 4.82
C THR A 238 -6.46 -14.55 3.92
N LYS A 239 -6.50 -15.08 2.69
CA LYS A 239 -7.59 -14.89 1.73
C LYS A 239 -8.47 -16.15 1.60
N SER A 240 -8.29 -17.13 2.47
CA SER A 240 -9.15 -18.31 2.51
C SER A 240 -10.59 -17.91 2.87
N VAL A 241 -11.57 -18.67 2.35
CA VAL A 241 -13.00 -18.38 2.56
C VAL A 241 -13.34 -18.28 4.05
N VAL A 242 -12.75 -19.14 4.88
CA VAL A 242 -12.99 -19.17 6.33
C VAL A 242 -12.51 -17.88 7.00
N VAL A 243 -11.33 -17.37 6.62
CA VAL A 243 -10.77 -16.14 7.20
C VAL A 243 -11.58 -14.92 6.79
N VAL A 244 -11.90 -14.82 5.49
CA VAL A 244 -12.70 -13.71 4.95
C VAL A 244 -14.10 -13.70 5.56
N GLU A 245 -14.75 -14.86 5.68
CA GLU A 245 -16.07 -14.94 6.29
C GLU A 245 -16.03 -14.58 7.78
N ALA A 246 -15.02 -15.05 8.52
CA ALA A 246 -14.89 -14.75 9.94
C ALA A 246 -14.66 -13.26 10.21
N ASP A 247 -13.82 -12.59 9.39
CA ASP A 247 -13.61 -11.14 9.45
C ASP A 247 -14.90 -10.36 9.21
N GLN A 248 -15.74 -10.78 8.25
CA GLN A 248 -17.05 -10.16 8.06
C GLN A 248 -17.98 -10.40 9.26
N ARG A 249 -18.05 -11.64 9.75
CA ARG A 249 -18.99 -12.03 10.80
C ARG A 249 -18.70 -11.38 12.15
N ILE A 250 -17.43 -11.16 12.50
CA ILE A 250 -17.07 -10.52 13.78
C ILE A 250 -17.51 -9.05 13.84
N LEU A 251 -17.66 -8.36 12.69
CA LEU A 251 -18.20 -7.00 12.64
C LEU A 251 -19.58 -6.88 13.30
N LEU A 252 -20.39 -7.93 13.24
CA LEU A 252 -21.70 -7.97 13.89
C LEU A 252 -21.59 -7.96 15.42
N ASP A 253 -20.62 -8.71 15.97
CA ASP A 253 -20.33 -8.73 17.41
C ASP A 253 -19.71 -7.39 17.87
N GLU A 254 -18.77 -6.86 17.09
CA GLU A 254 -18.12 -5.58 17.33
C GLU A 254 -19.13 -4.43 17.36
N ARG A 255 -19.94 -4.27 16.30
CA ARG A 255 -20.97 -3.22 16.21
C ARG A 255 -21.91 -3.25 17.41
N ARG A 256 -22.39 -4.45 17.77
CA ARG A 256 -23.36 -4.63 18.86
C ARG A 256 -22.82 -4.15 20.21
N VAL A 257 -21.52 -4.29 20.46
CA VAL A 257 -20.90 -3.91 21.74
C VAL A 257 -20.36 -2.49 21.71
N LEU A 258 -19.76 -2.07 20.59
CA LEU A 258 -18.95 -0.87 20.53
C LEU A 258 -19.71 0.37 20.07
N LEU A 259 -20.76 0.19 19.26
CA LEU A 259 -21.49 1.28 18.61
C LEU A 259 -22.91 1.40 19.15
N ALA A 260 -23.39 2.64 19.23
CA ALA A 260 -24.82 2.88 19.45
C ALA A 260 -25.61 2.40 18.21
N PRO A 261 -26.89 1.99 18.36
CA PRO A 261 -27.68 1.42 17.27
C PRO A 261 -27.84 2.32 16.02
N GLY A 262 -27.66 3.64 16.16
CA GLY A 262 -27.94 4.63 15.13
C GLY A 262 -29.42 4.99 15.02
N ASP A 263 -29.71 6.15 14.42
CA ASP A 263 -31.04 6.55 13.97
C ASP A 263 -30.92 7.27 12.60
N PRO A 264 -31.25 6.60 11.47
CA PRO A 264 -31.77 5.23 11.36
C PRO A 264 -30.73 4.16 11.78
N PRO A 265 -31.17 2.90 12.01
CA PRO A 265 -30.26 1.81 12.37
C PRO A 265 -29.08 1.66 11.41
N ILE A 266 -27.90 1.39 11.96
CA ILE A 266 -26.67 1.18 11.18
C ILE A 266 -26.79 -0.14 10.40
N VAL A 267 -26.74 -0.05 9.07
CA VAL A 267 -26.69 -1.20 8.15
C VAL A 267 -25.36 -1.20 7.40
N TRP A 268 -24.69 -2.34 7.38
CA TRP A 268 -23.43 -2.59 6.69
C TRP A 268 -23.61 -3.71 5.67
N GLY A 269 -22.65 -3.86 4.73
CA GLY A 269 -22.71 -4.91 3.70
C GLY A 269 -22.87 -6.32 4.26
N VAL A 270 -22.27 -6.61 5.42
CA VAL A 270 -22.42 -7.88 6.14
C VAL A 270 -23.88 -8.22 6.50
N ASP A 271 -24.75 -7.21 6.70
CA ASP A 271 -26.17 -7.44 6.97
C ASP A 271 -26.92 -7.90 5.70
N GLU A 272 -26.53 -7.36 4.54
CA GLU A 272 -27.12 -7.70 3.25
C GLU A 272 -26.76 -9.13 2.82
N GLU A 273 -25.58 -9.60 3.22
CA GLU A 273 -25.10 -10.97 2.97
C GLU A 273 -25.81 -12.01 3.87
N GLY A 274 -26.51 -11.58 4.92
CA GLY A 274 -27.32 -12.46 5.78
C GLY A 274 -26.50 -13.32 6.74
N TYR A 275 -25.28 -12.89 7.08
CA TYR A 275 -24.41 -13.61 8.00
C TYR A 275 -24.92 -13.60 9.44
N ALA A 276 -24.62 -14.69 10.16
CA ALA A 276 -24.76 -14.74 11.62
C ALA A 276 -23.45 -14.27 12.29
N PRO A 277 -23.51 -13.63 13.47
CA PRO A 277 -22.30 -13.24 14.22
C PRO A 277 -21.42 -14.45 14.53
N LEU A 278 -20.14 -14.23 14.82
CA LEU A 278 -19.27 -15.30 15.32
C LEU A 278 -19.70 -15.75 16.71
N GLY A 279 -20.29 -14.85 17.50
CA GLY A 279 -20.67 -15.10 18.89
C GLY A 279 -19.52 -14.88 19.87
N VAL A 280 -18.46 -14.19 19.45
CA VAL A 280 -17.32 -13.89 20.31
C VAL A 280 -17.67 -12.81 21.33
N LYS A 281 -17.03 -12.89 22.50
CA LYS A 281 -17.14 -11.85 23.54
C LYS A 281 -16.03 -10.81 23.35
N ILE A 282 -16.41 -9.62 22.90
CA ILE A 282 -15.55 -8.43 22.90
C ILE A 282 -15.09 -8.12 24.33
N ARG A 283 -13.78 -7.93 24.52
CA ARG A 283 -13.11 -7.82 25.82
C ARG A 283 -12.74 -6.38 26.17
N ASN A 284 -12.51 -5.53 25.18
CA ASN A 284 -12.06 -4.14 25.33
C ASN A 284 -10.73 -4.05 26.08
N TRP A 285 -9.76 -4.85 25.67
CA TRP A 285 -8.41 -4.85 26.24
C TRP A 285 -7.74 -3.52 26.02
N ASN A 286 -7.07 -2.99 27.05
CA ASN A 286 -6.15 -1.88 26.83
C ASN A 286 -4.95 -2.34 25.95
N PRO A 287 -4.14 -1.44 25.40
CA PRO A 287 -3.03 -1.81 24.51
C PRO A 287 -2.03 -2.82 25.10
N GLU A 288 -1.76 -2.78 26.40
CA GLU A 288 -0.84 -3.71 27.07
C GLU A 288 -1.44 -5.12 27.16
N GLU A 289 -2.72 -5.21 27.53
CA GLU A 289 -3.48 -6.47 27.56
C GLU A 289 -3.58 -7.09 26.15
N ALA A 290 -3.91 -6.28 25.14
CA ALA A 290 -4.01 -6.72 23.76
C ALA A 290 -2.65 -7.23 23.24
N PHE A 291 -1.56 -6.53 23.55
CA PHE A 291 -0.20 -6.96 23.20
C PHE A 291 0.16 -8.29 23.85
N SER A 292 -0.13 -8.45 25.13
CA SER A 292 0.11 -9.69 25.88
C SER A 292 -0.66 -10.86 25.26
N HIS A 293 -1.95 -10.67 24.96
CA HIS A 293 -2.77 -11.70 24.34
C HIS A 293 -2.31 -12.06 22.93
N PHE A 294 -1.98 -11.05 22.11
CA PHE A 294 -1.53 -11.25 20.74
C PHE A 294 -0.20 -12.02 20.69
N THR A 295 0.80 -11.59 21.46
CA THR A 295 2.10 -12.28 21.54
C THR A 295 1.98 -13.68 22.14
N THR A 296 1.13 -13.87 23.16
CA THR A 296 0.85 -15.19 23.72
C THR A 296 0.25 -16.14 22.70
N GLU A 297 -0.73 -15.68 21.91
CA GLU A 297 -1.34 -16.50 20.88
C GLU A 297 -0.32 -16.86 19.77
N LEU A 298 0.54 -15.92 19.36
CA LEU A 298 1.64 -16.21 18.43
C LEU A 298 2.63 -17.25 18.99
N MET A 299 2.94 -17.20 20.29
CA MET A 299 3.78 -18.23 20.94
C MET A 299 3.10 -19.59 20.95
N LEU A 300 1.81 -19.65 21.27
CA LEU A 300 1.03 -20.89 21.27
C LEU A 300 0.93 -21.52 19.87
N LEU A 301 0.91 -20.70 18.83
CA LEU A 301 0.92 -21.13 17.42
C LEU A 301 2.34 -21.41 16.88
N GLY A 302 3.38 -21.27 17.70
CA GLY A 302 4.76 -21.52 17.31
C GLY A 302 5.36 -20.49 16.35
N VAL A 303 4.70 -19.34 16.14
CA VAL A 303 5.15 -18.26 15.25
C VAL A 303 6.35 -17.51 15.84
N ILE A 304 6.35 -17.30 17.16
CA ILE A 304 7.47 -16.73 17.91
C ILE A 304 7.86 -17.65 19.06
N LYS A 305 9.14 -17.61 19.47
CA LYS A 305 9.67 -18.49 20.52
C LYS A 305 9.66 -17.88 21.91
N GLU A 306 9.73 -16.56 22.00
CA GLU A 306 9.82 -15.79 23.23
C GLU A 306 8.99 -14.51 23.08
N THR A 307 8.52 -13.97 24.20
CA THR A 307 7.85 -12.67 24.22
C THR A 307 8.88 -11.59 23.87
N PRO A 308 8.62 -10.77 22.84
CA PRO A 308 9.58 -9.78 22.35
C PRO A 308 9.73 -8.56 23.26
#